data_AF-A0A1H9JH47-F1
#
_entry.id   AF-A0A1H9JH47-F1
#
_cell.length_a   1.000
_cell.length_b   1.000
_cell.length_c   1.000
_cell.angle_alpha   90.00
_cell.angle_beta   90.00
_cell.angle_gamma   90.00
#
_symmetry.space_group_name_H-M   'P 1'
#
loop_
_entity.id
_entity.type
_entity.pdbx_description
1 polymer ?
#
loop_
_entity_poly.entity_id
_entity_poly.type
_entity_poly.pdbx_seq_one_letter_code
_entity_poly.pdbx_strand_id
1 'polypeptide(L)' 'MRISVNFKSGQRQTFIVPKTMLATDFRDLAENIGGKIENIEFSLGDQHASLRNTELKEPFLLPE' A
#
# COMPACT_ATOMS: atom_id res chain seq x y z
N MET A 1 -9.93 6.78 4.95
CA MET A 1 -8.83 6.47 4.01
C MET A 1 -9.37 5.53 2.95
N ARG A 2 -9.01 5.72 1.68
CA ARG A 2 -9.43 4.84 0.59
C ARG A 2 -8.30 3.84 0.33
N ILE A 3 -8.62 2.55 0.39
CA ILE A 3 -7.68 1.47 0.16
C ILE A 3 -8.25 0.58 -0.95
N SER A 4 -7.44 0.23 -1.93
CA SER A 4 -7.82 -0.74 -2.96
C SER A 4 -7.06 -2.05 -2.72
N VAL A 5 -7.76 -3.17 -2.79
CA VAL A 5 -7.22 -4.50 -2.55
C VAL A 5 -7.40 -5.32 -3.81
N ASN A 6 -6.31 -5.94 -4.26
CA ASN A 6 -6.33 -6.94 -5.32
C ASN A 6 -6.25 -8.32 -4.64
N PHE A 7 -7.28 -9.13 -4.84
CA PHE A 7 -7.34 -10.48 -4.32
C PHE A 7 -6.73 -11.47 -5.31
N LYS A 8 -6.24 -12.60 -4.82
CA LYS A 8 -5.72 -13.68 -5.67
C LYS A 8 -6.76 -14.30 -6.60
N SER A 9 -8.05 -14.05 -6.36
CA SER A 9 -9.14 -14.39 -7.27
C SER A 9 -9.15 -13.54 -8.55
N GLY A 10 -8.34 -12.48 -8.62
CA GLY A 10 -8.37 -11.47 -9.68
C GLY A 10 -9.39 -10.35 -9.45
N GLN A 11 -10.18 -10.42 -8.37
CA GLN A 11 -11.12 -9.36 -8.02
C GLN A 11 -10.39 -8.17 -7.37
N ARG A 12 -10.74 -6.96 -7.80
CA ARG A 12 -10.30 -5.72 -7.16
C ARG A 12 -11.45 -5.07 -6.40
N GLN A 13 -11.25 -4.78 -5.12
CA GLN A 13 -12.23 -4.13 -4.26
C GLN A 13 -11.64 -2.89 -3.60
N THR A 14 -12.41 -1.81 -3.55
CA THR A 14 -12.04 -0.63 -2.77
C THR A 14 -12.81 -0.59 -1.46
N PHE A 15 -12.11 -0.30 -0.37
CA PHE A 15 -12.64 -0.11 0.97
C PHE A 15 -12.44 1.34 1.42
N ILE A 16 -13.44 1.86 2.14
CA ILE A 16 -13.32 3.12 2.87
C ILE A 16 -13.22 2.76 4.35
N VAL A 17 -12.06 3.04 4.95
CA VAL A 17 -11.76 2.68 6.34
C VAL A 17 -11.49 3.92 7.19
N PRO A 18 -11.79 3.88 8.50
CA PRO A 18 -11.40 4.93 9.41
C PRO A 18 -9.87 4.98 9.55
N LYS A 19 -9.31 6.19 9.77
CA LYS A 19 -7.86 6.39 9.91
C LYS A 19 -7.26 5.71 11.15
N THR A 20 -8.10 5.36 12.12
CA THR A 20 -7.73 4.68 13.36
C THR A 20 -7.61 3.16 13.20
N MET A 21 -8.02 2.61 12.05
CA MET A 21 -7.96 1.16 11.81
C MET A 21 -6.52 0.71 11.63
N LEU A 22 -6.14 -0.35 12.34
CA LEU A 22 -4.84 -0.98 12.17
C LEU A 22 -4.76 -1.73 10.83
N ALA A 23 -3.57 -1.75 10.24
CA ALA A 23 -3.35 -2.44 8.97
C ALA A 23 -3.56 -3.96 9.07
N THR A 24 -3.27 -4.54 10.24
CA THR A 24 -3.54 -5.95 10.55
C THR A 24 -5.03 -6.23 10.55
N ASP A 25 -5.81 -5.45 11.30
CA ASP A 25 -7.27 -5.61 11.38
C ASP A 25 -7.93 -5.43 10.02
N PHE A 26 -7.44 -4.46 9.23
CA PHE A 26 -7.91 -4.27 7.86
C PHE A 26 -7.63 -5.48 6.98
N ARG A 27 -6.43 -6.06 7.09
CA ARG A 27 -6.03 -7.24 6.32
C ARG A 27 -6.93 -8.43 6.64
N ASP A 28 -7.13 -8.73 7.93
CA ASP A 28 -8.01 -9.83 8.35
C ASP A 28 -9.44 -9.61 7.85
N LEU A 29 -9.96 -8.38 7.95
CA LEU A 29 -11.29 -8.05 7.44
C LEU A 29 -11.39 -8.23 5.92
N ALA A 30 -10.39 -7.73 5.17
CA ALA A 30 -10.37 -7.86 3.72
C ALA A 30 -10.23 -9.32 3.28
N GLU A 31 -9.40 -10.12 3.96
CA GLU A 31 -9.27 -11.56 3.70
C GLU A 31 -10.56 -12.33 4.00
N ASN A 32 -11.30 -11.95 5.04
CA ASN A 32 -12.59 -12.56 5.37
C ASN A 32 -13.69 -12.22 4.34
N ILE A 33 -13.61 -11.07 3.67
CA ILE A 33 -14.61 -10.64 2.69
C ILE A 33 -14.32 -11.19 1.28
N GLY A 34 -13.06 -11.07 0.82
CA GLY A 34 -12.68 -11.34 -0.57
C GLY A 34 -11.70 -12.49 -0.76
N GLY A 35 -11.29 -13.16 0.32
CA GLY A 35 -10.28 -14.21 0.31
C GLY A 35 -8.85 -13.68 0.29
N LYS A 36 -7.90 -14.52 -0.10
CA LYS A 36 -6.47 -14.19 0.02
C LYS A 36 -6.09 -12.95 -0.77
N ILE A 37 -5.39 -12.04 -0.09
CA ILE A 37 -4.90 -10.80 -0.69
C ILE A 37 -3.62 -11.07 -1.49
N GLU A 38 -3.53 -10.47 -2.66
CA GLU A 38 -2.30 -10.39 -3.45
C GLU A 38 -1.55 -9.09 -3.16
N ASN A 39 -2.27 -7.96 -3.21
CA ASN A 39 -1.69 -6.62 -3.11
C ASN A 39 -2.70 -5.64 -2.48
N ILE A 40 -2.20 -4.67 -1.72
CA ILE A 40 -2.95 -3.57 -1.12
C ILE A 40 -2.37 -2.23 -1.59
N GLU A 41 -3.20 -1.41 -2.23
CA GLU A 41 -2.90 -0.06 -2.67
C GLU A 41 -3.56 0.99 -1.76
N PHE A 42 -2.74 1.79 -1.10
CA PHE A 42 -3.22 2.88 -0.23
C PHE A 42 -3.31 4.18 -1.04
N SER A 43 -4.51 4.75 -1.17
CA SER A 43 -4.66 6.10 -1.72
C SER A 43 -4.35 7.12 -0.63
N LEU A 44 -3.07 7.49 -0.51
CA LEU A 44 -2.67 8.68 0.25
C LEU A 44 -3.18 9.88 -0.54
N GLY A 45 -4.20 10.58 -0.03
CA GLY A 45 -4.70 11.80 -0.67
C GLY A 45 -3.58 12.82 -0.75
N ASP A 46 -3.17 13.19 -1.96
CA ASP A 46 -2.30 14.27 -2.47
C ASP A 46 -1.12 14.81 -1.63
N GLN A 47 -0.77 14.20 -0.50
CA GLN A 47 0.21 14.79 0.42
C GLN A 47 1.62 14.26 0.22
N HIS A 48 1.89 13.32 -0.69
CA HIS A 48 3.27 12.88 -0.96
C HIS A 48 3.41 12.15 -2.31
N ALA A 49 3.13 12.84 -3.42
CA ALA A 49 3.64 12.44 -4.74
C ALA A 49 5.14 12.81 -4.87
N SER A 50 5.98 12.36 -3.94
CA SER A 50 7.44 12.45 -4.05
C SER A 50 8.09 11.32 -3.25
N LEU A 51 7.70 10.09 -3.53
CA LEU A 51 8.50 8.88 -3.26
C LEU A 51 8.41 7.96 -4.48
N ARG A 52 8.53 8.55 -5.67
CA ARG A 52 8.88 7.79 -6.86
C ARG A 52 10.38 7.91 -7.06
N ASN A 53 11.06 6.81 -6.74
CA ASN A 53 12.32 6.43 -7.35
C ASN A 53 13.54 7.24 -6.88
N THR A 54 14.04 6.94 -5.69
CA THR A 54 15.48 7.05 -5.46
C THR A 54 15.98 5.63 -5.27
N GLU A 55 16.38 5.03 -6.40
CA GLU A 55 17.35 3.94 -6.40
C GLU A 55 18.47 4.33 -5.43
N LEU A 56 18.82 3.40 -4.52
CA LEU A 56 20.05 3.45 -3.76
C LEU A 56 21.22 3.51 -4.75
N LYS A 57 21.64 4.72 -5.10
CA LYS A 57 22.89 4.98 -5.80
C LYS A 57 23.75 5.75 -4.82
N GLU A 58 24.49 4.99 -4.02
CA GLU A 58 25.53 5.50 -3.14
C GLU A 58 26.51 6.36 -3.98
N PRO A 59 26.66 7.66 -3.69
CA PRO A 59 27.75 8.43 -4.27
C PRO A 59 28.98 8.21 -3.38
N PHE A 60 29.79 7.20 -3.69
CA PHE A 60 31.17 7.17 -3.19
C PHE A 60 31.94 8.29 -3.90
N LEU A 61 32.08 9.44 -3.24
CA LEU A 61 33.02 10.50 -3.62
C LEU A 61 34.36 10.29 -2.86
N LEU A 62 35.41 10.08 -3.67
CA LEU A 62 36.87 10.25 -3.57
C LEU A 62 37.55 10.67 -2.24
N PRO A 63 38.84 10.30 -2.05
CA PRO A 63 39.94 11.27 -2.27
C PRO A 63 41.17 10.62 -2.94
N GLU A 64 42.21 11.27 -3.47
CA GLU A 64 42.71 12.66 -3.51
C GLU A 64 43.49 12.85 -4.82
#